data_AF-A0A3R7UVN6-F1
#
_entry.id   AF-A0A3R7UVN6-F1
#
_cell.length_a   1.000
_cell.length_b   1.000
_cell.length_c   1.000
_cell.angle_alpha   90.00
_cell.angle_beta   90.00
_cell.angle_gamma   90.00
#
_symmetry.space_group_name_H-M   'P 1'
#
loop_
_entity.id
_entity.type
_entity.pdbx_description
1 polymer ?
#
loop_
_entity_poly.entity_id
_entity_poly.type
_entity_poly.pdbx_seq_one_letter_code
_entity_poly.pdbx_strand_id
1 'polypeptide(L)'
;MVIQSVLAAFLAFVSPHSADAWRVDLLEFAGASAEKLPLDPHIRNRSVAMLDVVDALLELGAISEAKRLGDRIPDWRRGMAHARYAEAVLLREGKSSLDLVRPSLEIANNLAAPERVEQEWHRTDILIAISKAWTAVGEFQKAKALIEGEQLEDYQVGVVDSAVAQAKGTTSSNVKERLLELQETMRLQLMDRSQTAIRSLLGLHSQFYSDETIRSEIESSIKAGWKGVPIE
;
A
#
# COMPACT_ATOMS: atom_id res chain seq x y z
N MET A 1 -4.80 27.92 -39.22
CA MET A 1 -3.48 27.61 -38.63
C MET A 1 -3.53 27.72 -37.10
N VAL A 2 -4.44 26.98 -36.43
CA VAL A 2 -4.61 27.00 -34.95
C VAL A 2 -4.95 25.60 -34.38
N ILE A 3 -5.09 24.56 -35.21
CA ILE A 3 -5.60 23.24 -34.74
C ILE A 3 -4.49 22.19 -34.54
N GLN A 4 -3.21 22.52 -34.79
CA GLN A 4 -2.10 21.58 -34.58
C GLN A 4 -1.34 21.76 -33.24
N SER A 5 -1.65 22.80 -32.45
CA SER A 5 -0.89 23.09 -31.22
C SER A 5 -1.55 22.62 -29.92
N VAL A 6 -2.79 22.14 -29.96
CA VAL A 6 -3.50 21.63 -28.76
C VAL A 6 -3.31 20.11 -28.59
N LEU A 7 -2.93 19.39 -29.64
CA LEU A 7 -2.74 17.93 -29.58
C LEU A 7 -1.39 17.50 -28.98
N ALA A 8 -0.42 18.42 -28.86
CA ALA A 8 0.90 18.13 -28.26
C ALA A 8 0.90 18.23 -26.72
N ALA A 9 -0.14 18.82 -26.11
CA ALA A 9 -0.23 19.00 -24.66
C ALA A 9 -1.00 17.88 -23.93
N PHE A 10 -1.59 16.92 -24.66
CA PHE A 10 -2.42 15.85 -24.09
C PHE A 10 -1.77 14.45 -24.12
N LEU A 11 -0.52 14.35 -24.58
CA LEU A 11 0.25 13.09 -24.61
C LEU A 11 1.40 13.05 -23.59
N ALA A 12 1.30 13.84 -22.52
CA ALA A 12 2.19 13.73 -21.35
C ALA A 12 1.66 12.76 -20.27
N PHE A 13 0.70 11.90 -20.62
CA PHE A 13 0.18 10.88 -19.71
C PHE A 13 0.90 9.55 -19.92
N VAL A 14 1.79 9.24 -18.96
CA VAL A 14 2.30 7.91 -18.61
C VAL A 14 3.21 7.27 -19.67
N SER A 15 4.36 7.90 -19.90
CA SER A 15 5.59 7.09 -20.05
C SER A 15 6.18 6.92 -18.66
N PRO A 16 6.56 5.71 -18.21
CA PRO A 16 7.32 5.58 -16.98
C PRO A 16 8.61 6.35 -17.21
N HIS A 17 8.77 7.50 -16.55
CA HIS A 17 10.08 8.10 -16.45
C HIS A 17 10.90 7.04 -15.73
N SER A 18 11.79 6.36 -16.45
CA SER A 18 12.86 5.59 -15.82
C SER A 18 13.47 6.54 -14.80
N ALA A 19 13.39 6.20 -13.52
CA ALA A 19 13.90 7.07 -12.47
C ALA A 19 15.31 7.51 -12.86
N ASP A 20 15.58 8.82 -12.77
CA ASP A 20 16.90 9.35 -13.11
C ASP A 20 17.96 8.50 -12.40
N ALA A 21 18.98 8.03 -13.14
CA ALA A 21 19.92 7.02 -12.64
C ALA A 21 20.51 7.39 -11.27
N TRP A 22 20.81 8.67 -11.05
CA TRP A 22 21.34 9.19 -9.78
C TRP A 22 20.42 8.95 -8.57
N ARG A 23 19.09 8.90 -8.76
CA ARG A 23 18.14 8.60 -7.68
C ARG A 23 18.24 7.14 -7.25
N VAL A 24 18.39 6.24 -8.23
CA VAL A 24 18.60 4.81 -7.97
C VAL A 24 19.96 4.62 -7.29
N ASP A 25 21.02 5.24 -7.81
CA ASP A 25 22.37 5.18 -7.22
C ASP A 25 22.38 5.68 -5.75
N LEU A 26 21.66 6.77 -5.47
CA LEU A 26 21.53 7.32 -4.12
C LEU A 26 20.84 6.34 -3.17
N LEU A 27 19.75 5.69 -3.61
CA LEU A 27 19.04 4.70 -2.81
C LEU A 27 19.85 3.41 -2.64
N GLU A 28 20.57 2.96 -3.66
CA GLU A 28 21.49 1.83 -3.54
C GLU A 28 22.60 2.13 -2.52
N PHE A 29 23.17 3.35 -2.55
CA PHE A 29 24.13 3.80 -1.55
C PHE A 29 23.54 3.82 -0.14
N ALA A 30 22.30 4.30 0.02
CA ALA A 30 21.59 4.30 1.29
C ALA A 30 21.35 2.86 1.81
N GLY A 31 20.89 1.95 0.95
CA GLY A 31 20.68 0.53 1.28
C GLY A 31 21.99 -0.17 1.66
N ALA A 32 23.06 0.05 0.90
CA ALA A 32 24.39 -0.46 1.21
C ALA A 32 24.95 0.10 2.53
N SER A 33 24.60 1.34 2.86
CA SER A 33 24.97 1.95 4.15
C SER A 33 24.19 1.33 5.31
N ALA A 34 22.87 1.10 5.14
CA ALA A 34 22.06 0.41 6.13
C ALA A 34 22.57 -1.01 6.41
N GLU A 35 23.00 -1.75 5.38
CA GLU A 35 23.58 -3.09 5.51
C GLU A 35 24.88 -3.16 6.31
N LYS A 36 25.58 -2.03 6.49
CA LYS A 36 26.79 -1.98 7.33
C LYS A 36 26.47 -1.93 8.82
N LEU A 37 25.22 -1.68 9.20
CA LEU A 37 24.82 -1.78 10.60
C LEU A 37 25.02 -3.23 11.09
N PRO A 38 25.65 -3.44 12.25
CA PRO A 38 25.79 -4.77 12.85
C PRO A 38 24.43 -5.44 13.04
N LEU A 39 24.37 -6.77 12.92
CA LEU A 39 23.15 -7.52 13.22
C LEU A 39 22.83 -7.45 14.73
N ASP A 40 23.83 -7.60 15.58
CA ASP A 40 23.66 -7.46 17.03
C ASP A 40 24.37 -6.18 17.51
N PRO A 41 23.70 -5.26 18.24
CA PRO A 41 22.28 -5.26 18.66
C PRO A 41 21.34 -4.52 17.69
N HIS A 42 21.79 -4.23 16.46
CA HIS A 42 21.13 -3.27 15.57
C HIS A 42 20.29 -3.87 14.43
N ILE A 43 19.93 -5.16 14.50
CA ILE A 43 19.12 -5.85 13.47
C ILE A 43 17.85 -5.07 13.14
N ARG A 44 17.14 -4.54 14.14
CA ARG A 44 15.92 -3.75 13.93
C ARG A 44 16.19 -2.51 13.07
N ASN A 45 17.17 -1.69 13.47
CA ASN A 45 17.46 -0.44 12.76
C ASN A 45 17.98 -0.71 11.34
N ARG A 46 18.78 -1.76 11.17
CA ARG A 46 19.22 -2.25 9.87
C ARG A 46 18.04 -2.63 8.98
N SER A 47 17.19 -3.55 9.43
CA SER A 47 16.08 -4.08 8.63
C SER A 47 15.05 -3.01 8.31
N VAL A 48 14.77 -2.09 9.24
CA VAL A 48 13.87 -0.95 9.00
C VAL A 48 14.45 -0.04 7.91
N ALA A 49 15.70 0.41 8.07
CA ALA A 49 16.31 1.30 7.08
C ALA A 49 16.43 0.64 5.69
N MET A 50 16.71 -0.67 5.64
CA MET A 50 16.71 -1.42 4.38
C MET A 50 15.31 -1.49 3.76
N LEU A 51 14.26 -1.74 4.56
CA LEU A 51 12.88 -1.78 4.08
C LEU A 51 12.40 -0.41 3.57
N ASP A 52 12.77 0.68 4.24
CA ASP A 52 12.45 2.04 3.79
C ASP A 52 13.07 2.34 2.42
N VAL A 53 14.30 1.88 2.19
CA VAL A 53 14.96 1.99 0.87
C VAL A 53 14.28 1.10 -0.17
N VAL A 54 13.83 -0.11 0.20
CA VAL A 54 13.02 -0.96 -0.70
C VAL A 54 11.76 -0.22 -1.13
N ASP A 55 11.03 0.39 -0.20
CA ASP A 55 9.80 1.15 -0.51
C ASP A 55 10.08 2.29 -1.49
N ALA A 56 11.12 3.09 -1.23
CA ALA A 56 11.52 4.18 -2.11
C ALA A 56 11.93 3.69 -3.52
N LEU A 57 12.62 2.56 -3.62
CA LEU A 57 12.97 1.95 -4.91
C LEU A 57 11.73 1.47 -5.67
N LEU A 58 10.75 0.88 -4.98
CA LEU A 58 9.48 0.44 -5.58
C LEU A 58 8.65 1.63 -6.09
N GLU A 59 8.60 2.73 -5.32
CA GLU A 59 7.95 3.98 -5.71
C GLU A 59 8.60 4.58 -6.96
N LEU A 60 9.94 4.59 -7.04
CA LEU A 60 10.67 5.02 -8.22
C LEU A 60 10.57 4.06 -9.41
N GLY A 61 10.17 2.82 -9.19
CA GLY A 61 10.14 1.79 -10.23
C GLY A 61 11.46 1.09 -10.52
N ALA A 62 12.42 1.21 -9.62
CA ALA A 62 13.64 0.42 -9.61
C ALA A 62 13.34 -0.99 -9.03
N ILE A 63 12.50 -1.74 -9.75
CA ILE A 63 11.90 -3.00 -9.30
C ILE A 63 12.96 -4.07 -9.02
N SER A 64 13.97 -4.18 -9.88
CA SER A 64 15.04 -5.16 -9.74
C SER A 64 15.93 -4.85 -8.53
N GLU A 65 16.25 -3.58 -8.32
CA GLU A 65 17.06 -3.09 -7.21
C GLU A 65 16.33 -3.28 -5.87
N ALA A 66 15.04 -2.94 -5.83
CA ALA A 66 14.17 -3.15 -4.68
C ALA A 66 14.14 -4.62 -4.28
N LYS A 67 13.91 -5.53 -5.23
CA LYS A 67 13.90 -6.97 -4.97
C LYS A 67 15.24 -7.44 -4.42
N ARG A 68 16.34 -7.04 -5.07
CA ARG A 68 17.69 -7.46 -4.69
C ARG A 68 18.04 -7.02 -3.26
N LEU A 69 17.63 -5.82 -2.85
CA LEU A 69 17.81 -5.34 -1.47
C LEU A 69 16.88 -6.08 -0.49
N GLY A 70 15.61 -6.27 -0.87
CA GLY A 70 14.62 -7.01 -0.07
C GLY A 70 15.05 -8.44 0.26
N ASP A 71 15.65 -9.15 -0.71
CA ASP A 71 16.19 -10.51 -0.54
C ASP A 71 17.21 -10.61 0.61
N ARG A 72 17.92 -9.51 0.93
CA ARG A 72 19.00 -9.45 1.93
C ARG A 72 18.56 -8.96 3.31
N ILE A 73 17.29 -8.59 3.50
CA ILE A 73 16.78 -8.17 4.82
C ILE A 73 16.86 -9.38 5.77
N PRO A 74 17.48 -9.23 6.97
CA PRO A 74 17.82 -10.37 7.81
C PRO A 74 16.66 -10.93 8.66
N ASP A 75 15.58 -10.19 8.83
CA ASP A 75 14.46 -10.58 9.69
C ASP A 75 13.13 -10.74 8.92
N TRP A 76 12.03 -10.83 9.65
CA TRP A 76 10.67 -10.97 9.12
C TRP A 76 10.25 -9.88 8.12
N ARG A 77 10.86 -8.68 8.17
CA ARG A 77 10.61 -7.59 7.22
C ARG A 77 11.00 -7.97 5.79
N ARG A 78 11.83 -9.00 5.61
CA ARG A 78 12.04 -9.63 4.30
C ARG A 78 10.72 -10.10 3.69
N GLY A 79 9.84 -10.69 4.48
CA GLY A 79 8.51 -11.11 4.03
C GLY A 79 7.68 -9.92 3.52
N MET A 80 7.74 -8.78 4.23
CA MET A 80 7.09 -7.55 3.78
C MET A 80 7.68 -7.05 2.46
N ALA A 81 9.02 -7.00 2.34
CA ALA A 81 9.68 -6.54 1.11
C ALA A 81 9.28 -7.38 -0.11
N HIS A 82 9.19 -8.71 0.04
CA HIS A 82 8.73 -9.60 -1.03
C HIS A 82 7.26 -9.38 -1.39
N ALA A 83 6.38 -9.18 -0.40
CA ALA A 83 4.98 -8.90 -0.65
C ALA A 83 4.77 -7.55 -1.35
N ARG A 84 5.50 -6.51 -0.93
CA ARG A 84 5.49 -5.17 -1.55
C ARG A 84 6.07 -5.16 -2.96
N TYR A 85 7.14 -5.93 -3.18
CA TYR A 85 7.65 -6.19 -4.53
C TYR A 85 6.56 -6.80 -5.43
N ALA A 86 5.86 -7.83 -4.94
CA ALA A 86 4.79 -8.46 -5.69
C ALA A 86 3.66 -7.48 -5.99
N GLU A 87 3.21 -6.69 -5.01
CA GLU A 87 2.23 -5.63 -5.20
C GLU A 87 2.66 -4.64 -6.29
N ALA A 88 3.88 -4.11 -6.22
CA ALA A 88 4.38 -3.11 -7.17
C ALA A 88 4.45 -3.65 -8.61
N VAL A 89 4.90 -4.89 -8.79
CA VAL A 89 4.95 -5.53 -10.12
C VAL A 89 3.54 -5.80 -10.64
N LEU A 90 2.63 -6.27 -9.80
CA LEU A 90 1.25 -6.56 -10.18
C LEU A 90 0.46 -5.28 -10.51
N LEU A 91 0.70 -4.17 -9.81
CA LEU A 91 0.09 -2.88 -10.13
C LEU A 91 0.54 -2.35 -11.50
N ARG A 92 1.78 -2.64 -11.91
CA ARG A 92 2.36 -2.16 -13.18
C ARG A 92 2.02 -3.04 -14.37
N GLU A 93 2.12 -4.36 -14.17
CA GLU A 93 2.04 -5.34 -15.26
C GLU A 93 0.74 -6.14 -15.25
N GLY A 94 -0.09 -5.97 -14.22
CA GLY A 94 -1.36 -6.67 -14.07
C GLY A 94 -1.20 -8.17 -13.80
N LYS A 95 -2.30 -8.90 -13.93
CA LYS A 95 -2.40 -10.32 -13.54
C LYS A 95 -1.48 -11.26 -14.33
N SER A 96 -1.02 -10.86 -15.52
CA SER A 96 -0.09 -11.66 -16.34
C SER A 96 1.28 -11.85 -15.70
N SER A 97 1.70 -10.97 -14.78
CA SER A 97 2.98 -11.09 -14.08
C SER A 97 2.89 -11.96 -12.81
N LEU A 98 1.75 -12.62 -12.56
CA LEU A 98 1.56 -13.45 -11.37
C LEU A 98 2.60 -14.57 -11.27
N ASP A 99 2.95 -15.19 -12.40
CA ASP A 99 3.97 -16.24 -12.45
C ASP A 99 5.36 -15.73 -12.04
N LEU A 100 5.68 -14.47 -12.36
CA LEU A 100 6.93 -13.80 -12.02
C LEU A 100 7.01 -13.49 -10.52
N VAL A 101 5.92 -13.01 -9.91
CA VAL A 101 5.93 -12.58 -8.50
C VAL A 101 5.63 -13.72 -7.52
N ARG A 102 5.08 -14.84 -8.00
CA ARG A 102 4.72 -16.00 -7.17
C ARG A 102 5.85 -16.49 -6.25
N PRO A 103 7.12 -16.62 -6.67
CA PRO A 103 8.19 -16.98 -5.75
C PRO A 103 8.36 -15.99 -4.58
N SER A 104 8.13 -14.69 -4.82
CA SER A 104 8.17 -13.69 -3.74
C SER A 104 6.96 -13.80 -2.82
N LEU A 105 5.77 -14.04 -3.35
CA LEU A 105 4.57 -14.32 -2.53
C LEU A 105 4.74 -15.59 -1.70
N GLU A 106 5.39 -16.63 -2.22
CA GLU A 106 5.71 -17.86 -1.48
C GLU A 106 6.70 -17.58 -0.34
N ILE A 107 7.74 -16.77 -0.58
CA ILE A 107 8.67 -16.35 0.49
C ILE A 107 7.94 -15.55 1.57
N ALA A 108 7.08 -14.60 1.18
CA ALA A 108 6.28 -13.82 2.12
C ALA A 108 5.36 -14.72 2.95
N ASN A 109 4.61 -15.63 2.33
CA ASN A 109 3.76 -16.59 3.04
C ASN A 109 4.55 -17.49 3.99
N ASN A 110 5.71 -18.00 3.56
CA ASN A 110 6.56 -18.84 4.39
C ASN A 110 7.08 -18.07 5.62
N LEU A 111 7.43 -16.79 5.47
CA LEU A 111 7.87 -15.95 6.59
C LEU A 111 6.71 -15.50 7.49
N ALA A 112 5.48 -15.51 6.98
CA ALA A 112 4.25 -15.32 7.75
C ALA A 112 3.75 -16.60 8.41
N ALA A 113 4.45 -17.74 8.30
CA ALA A 113 4.02 -18.97 8.96
C ALA A 113 4.09 -18.80 10.50
N PRO A 114 3.07 -19.23 11.27
CA PRO A 114 3.01 -19.02 12.72
C PRO A 114 4.26 -19.48 13.48
N GLU A 115 4.92 -20.54 13.02
CA GLU A 115 6.14 -21.09 13.63
C GLU A 115 7.42 -20.31 13.31
N ARG A 116 7.37 -19.33 12.40
CA ARG A 116 8.54 -18.56 11.94
C ARG A 116 8.58 -17.11 12.41
N VAL A 117 7.51 -16.65 13.05
CA VAL A 117 7.42 -15.32 13.64
C VAL A 117 7.44 -15.43 15.15
N GLU A 118 8.32 -14.66 15.78
CA GLU A 118 8.39 -14.57 17.24
C GLU A 118 7.18 -13.84 17.84
N GLN A 119 6.57 -12.95 17.06
CA GLN A 119 5.49 -12.08 17.52
C GLN A 119 4.39 -12.04 16.46
N GLU A 120 3.14 -12.23 16.89
CA GLU A 120 1.98 -12.37 16.01
C GLU A 120 1.78 -11.16 15.09
N TRP A 121 2.03 -9.95 15.60
CA TRP A 121 1.90 -8.72 14.81
C TRP A 121 2.90 -8.63 13.65
N HIS A 122 4.10 -9.24 13.75
CA HIS A 122 5.04 -9.32 12.61
C HIS A 122 4.41 -10.08 11.44
N ARG A 123 3.70 -11.16 11.75
CA ARG A 123 3.01 -11.97 10.76
C ARG A 123 1.84 -11.21 10.16
N THR A 124 1.08 -10.50 10.97
CA THR A 124 -0.02 -9.69 10.47
C THR A 124 0.46 -8.63 9.47
N ASP A 125 1.57 -7.95 9.75
CA ASP A 125 2.14 -6.96 8.83
C ASP A 125 2.49 -7.57 7.46
N ILE A 126 3.02 -8.81 7.44
CA ILE A 126 3.30 -9.53 6.20
C ILE A 126 2.00 -9.90 5.49
N LEU A 127 1.00 -10.42 6.20
CA LEU A 127 -0.29 -10.81 5.62
C LEU A 127 -1.02 -9.62 4.98
N ILE A 128 -1.02 -8.46 5.65
CA ILE A 128 -1.57 -7.22 5.09
C ILE A 128 -0.87 -6.86 3.77
N ALA A 129 0.47 -6.96 3.72
CA ALA A 129 1.21 -6.71 2.49
C ALA A 129 0.88 -7.71 1.38
N ILE A 130 0.68 -8.99 1.70
CA ILE A 130 0.25 -10.02 0.73
C ILE A 130 -1.18 -9.72 0.23
N SER A 131 -2.10 -9.33 1.12
CA SER A 131 -3.47 -8.95 0.75
C SER A 131 -3.50 -7.77 -0.21
N LYS A 132 -2.60 -6.79 -0.06
CA LYS A 132 -2.46 -5.68 -1.01
C LYS A 132 -2.00 -6.16 -2.39
N ALA A 133 -1.06 -7.10 -2.46
CA ALA A 133 -0.66 -7.70 -3.73
C ALA A 133 -1.82 -8.40 -4.46
N TRP A 134 -2.68 -9.14 -3.73
CA TRP A 134 -3.88 -9.73 -4.34
C TRP A 134 -4.91 -8.68 -4.77
N THR A 135 -5.04 -7.62 -3.99
CA THR A 135 -5.91 -6.49 -4.30
C THR A 135 -5.49 -5.80 -5.61
N ALA A 136 -4.20 -5.67 -5.87
CA ALA A 136 -3.64 -5.08 -7.10
C ALA A 136 -4.12 -5.79 -8.39
N VAL A 137 -4.44 -7.09 -8.33
CA VAL A 137 -4.94 -7.87 -9.48
C VAL A 137 -6.44 -8.17 -9.42
N GLY A 138 -7.17 -7.51 -8.53
CA GLY A 138 -8.62 -7.68 -8.38
C GLY A 138 -9.05 -8.97 -7.67
N GLU A 139 -8.13 -9.70 -7.05
CA GLU A 139 -8.41 -10.94 -6.31
C GLU A 139 -8.89 -10.64 -4.88
N PHE A 140 -9.94 -9.81 -4.76
CA PHE A 140 -10.39 -9.25 -3.49
C PHE A 140 -10.81 -10.29 -2.46
N GLN A 141 -11.38 -11.42 -2.91
CA GLN A 141 -11.76 -12.51 -2.01
C GLN A 141 -10.54 -13.17 -1.37
N LYS A 142 -9.44 -13.35 -2.14
CA LYS A 142 -8.18 -13.86 -1.58
C LYS A 142 -7.55 -12.86 -0.62
N ALA A 143 -7.61 -11.57 -0.96
CA ALA A 143 -7.10 -10.50 -0.09
C ALA A 143 -7.83 -10.47 1.27
N LYS A 144 -9.16 -10.65 1.29
CA LYS A 144 -9.97 -10.71 2.52
C LYS A 144 -9.77 -12.01 3.30
N ALA A 145 -9.75 -13.16 2.62
CA ALA A 145 -9.60 -14.45 3.29
C ALA A 145 -8.29 -14.55 4.11
N LEU A 146 -7.21 -13.90 3.65
CA LEU A 146 -5.93 -13.86 4.36
C LEU A 146 -5.99 -13.17 5.73
N ILE A 147 -6.93 -12.24 5.91
CA ILE A 147 -7.07 -11.47 7.14
C ILE A 147 -8.28 -11.91 7.99
N GLU A 148 -9.32 -12.49 7.37
CA GLU A 148 -10.48 -13.04 8.07
C GLU A 148 -10.18 -14.38 8.75
N GLY A 149 -9.21 -15.14 8.23
CA GLY A 149 -8.76 -16.41 8.82
C GLY A 149 -7.94 -16.25 10.10
N GLU A 150 -7.59 -15.01 10.45
CA GLU A 150 -6.74 -14.67 11.58
C GLU A 150 -7.55 -13.85 12.60
N GLN A 151 -7.25 -13.98 13.89
CA GLN A 151 -7.86 -13.15 14.94
C GLN A 151 -7.26 -11.74 14.90
N LEU A 152 -7.44 -11.04 13.78
CA LEU A 152 -6.87 -9.73 13.58
C LEU A 152 -7.64 -8.65 14.35
N GLU A 153 -6.90 -7.63 14.72
CA GLU A 153 -7.46 -6.43 15.31
C GLU A 153 -8.24 -5.62 14.27
N ASP A 154 -9.24 -4.88 14.74
CA ASP A 154 -10.18 -4.13 13.89
C ASP A 154 -9.51 -3.15 12.91
N TYR A 155 -8.35 -2.61 13.27
CA TYR A 155 -7.60 -1.70 12.40
C TYR A 155 -7.02 -2.41 11.17
N GLN A 156 -6.58 -3.66 11.32
CA GLN A 156 -5.89 -4.44 10.31
C GLN A 156 -6.86 -4.84 9.19
N VAL A 157 -8.09 -5.21 9.58
CA VAL A 157 -9.19 -5.45 8.65
C VAL A 157 -9.53 -4.17 7.86
N GLY A 158 -9.59 -3.03 8.56
CA GLY A 158 -9.85 -1.73 7.94
C GLY A 158 -8.83 -1.35 6.85
N VAL A 159 -7.55 -1.65 7.04
CA VAL A 159 -6.49 -1.36 6.06
C VAL A 159 -6.71 -2.11 4.74
N VAL A 160 -7.02 -3.40 4.81
CA VAL A 160 -7.28 -4.22 3.60
C VAL A 160 -8.59 -3.82 2.94
N ASP A 161 -9.65 -3.57 3.72
CA ASP A 161 -10.93 -3.11 3.18
C ASP A 161 -10.80 -1.77 2.45
N SER A 162 -10.00 -0.84 2.99
CA SER A 162 -9.69 0.43 2.35
C SER A 162 -8.95 0.21 1.01
N ALA A 163 -7.92 -0.64 1.00
CA ALA A 163 -7.18 -0.97 -0.22
C ALA A 163 -8.08 -1.62 -1.29
N VAL A 164 -8.94 -2.57 -0.90
CA VAL A 164 -9.91 -3.23 -1.80
C VAL A 164 -10.88 -2.21 -2.39
N ALA A 165 -11.41 -1.31 -1.57
CA ALA A 165 -12.32 -0.27 -2.04
C ALA A 165 -11.63 0.69 -3.02
N GLN A 166 -10.38 1.08 -2.73
CA GLN A 166 -9.60 1.93 -3.62
C GLN A 166 -9.35 1.24 -4.97
N ALA A 167 -8.95 -0.03 -4.97
CA ALA A 167 -8.68 -0.79 -6.19
C ALA A 167 -9.92 -1.08 -7.05
N LYS A 168 -11.09 -1.27 -6.43
CA LYS A 168 -12.37 -1.37 -7.17
C LYS A 168 -12.73 -0.08 -7.90
N GLY A 169 -12.19 1.05 -7.46
CA GLY A 169 -12.54 2.37 -7.94
C GLY A 169 -13.92 2.80 -7.40
N THR A 170 -14.04 4.09 -7.11
CA THR A 170 -15.32 4.72 -6.81
C THR A 170 -15.76 5.53 -8.02
N THR A 171 -16.94 5.26 -8.55
CA THR A 171 -17.54 6.00 -9.67
C THR A 171 -18.57 6.99 -9.12
N SER A 172 -18.95 7.99 -9.92
CA SER A 172 -20.01 8.93 -9.52
C SER A 172 -21.34 8.24 -9.18
N SER A 173 -21.57 7.02 -9.67
CA SER A 173 -22.78 6.25 -9.39
C SER A 173 -22.78 5.55 -8.02
N ASN A 174 -21.61 5.20 -7.48
CA ASN A 174 -21.50 4.48 -6.20
C ASN A 174 -20.84 5.31 -5.08
N VAL A 175 -20.37 6.52 -5.37
CA VAL A 175 -19.74 7.41 -4.38
C VAL A 175 -20.63 7.70 -3.18
N LYS A 176 -21.94 7.84 -3.38
CA LYS A 176 -22.91 8.07 -2.29
C LYS A 176 -23.03 6.87 -1.36
N GLU A 177 -23.14 5.67 -1.92
CA GLU A 177 -23.17 4.43 -1.16
C GLU A 177 -21.88 4.27 -0.35
N ARG A 178 -20.73 4.50 -0.99
CA ARG A 178 -19.43 4.44 -0.32
C ARG A 178 -19.27 5.47 0.80
N LEU A 179 -19.76 6.70 0.58
CA LEU A 179 -19.75 7.76 1.59
C LEU A 179 -20.58 7.35 2.81
N LEU A 180 -21.76 6.75 2.61
CA LEU A 180 -22.61 6.25 3.69
C LEU A 180 -21.94 5.12 4.47
N GLU A 181 -21.29 4.16 3.81
CA GLU A 181 -20.52 3.09 4.49
C GLU A 181 -19.42 3.66 5.39
N LEU A 182 -18.68 4.67 4.91
CA LEU A 182 -17.60 5.30 5.66
C LEU A 182 -18.13 6.13 6.83
N GLN A 183 -19.25 6.83 6.64
CA GLN A 183 -19.95 7.54 7.72
C GLN A 183 -20.44 6.58 8.80
N GLU A 184 -21.04 5.45 8.42
CA GLU A 184 -21.49 4.45 9.37
C GLU A 184 -20.31 3.84 10.13
N THR A 185 -19.20 3.57 9.46
CA THR A 185 -17.96 3.12 10.10
C THR A 185 -17.46 4.11 11.15
N MET A 186 -17.46 5.40 10.85
CA MET A 186 -17.08 6.44 11.82
C MET A 186 -18.11 6.57 12.96
N ARG A 187 -19.39 6.31 12.69
CA ARG A 187 -20.47 6.33 13.71
C ARG A 187 -20.29 5.26 14.77
N LEU A 188 -19.64 4.14 14.44
CA LEU A 188 -19.31 3.07 15.40
C LEU A 188 -18.27 3.51 16.46
N GLN A 189 -17.61 4.66 16.27
CA GLN A 189 -16.61 5.23 17.20
C GLN A 189 -15.45 4.29 17.56
N LEU A 190 -15.19 3.29 16.72
CA LEU A 190 -13.98 2.48 16.81
C LEU A 190 -12.83 3.33 16.25
N MET A 191 -11.91 3.74 17.12
CA MET A 191 -10.90 4.78 16.80
C MET A 191 -10.11 4.45 15.53
N ASP A 192 -9.55 3.24 15.44
CA ASP A 192 -8.69 2.88 14.32
C ASP A 192 -9.45 2.71 13.01
N ARG A 193 -10.68 2.18 13.07
CA ARG A 193 -11.57 2.12 11.91
C ARG A 193 -12.00 3.51 11.46
N SER A 194 -12.21 4.43 12.40
CA SER A 194 -12.55 5.82 12.11
C SER A 194 -11.39 6.54 11.44
N GLN A 195 -10.15 6.36 11.92
CA GLN A 195 -8.96 6.90 11.26
C GLN A 195 -8.79 6.34 9.84
N THR A 196 -9.02 5.03 9.66
CA THR A 196 -8.94 4.39 8.34
C THR A 196 -10.05 4.86 7.40
N ALA A 197 -11.26 5.08 7.91
CA ALA A 197 -12.36 5.67 7.16
C ALA A 197 -12.05 7.12 6.74
N ILE A 198 -11.47 7.94 7.63
CA ILE A 198 -11.01 9.30 7.31
C ILE A 198 -9.94 9.29 6.22
N ARG A 199 -8.95 8.39 6.28
CA ARG A 199 -7.94 8.23 5.21
C ARG A 199 -8.59 7.84 3.88
N SER A 200 -9.59 6.97 3.91
CA SER A 200 -10.37 6.60 2.73
C SER A 200 -11.17 7.78 2.15
N LEU A 201 -11.74 8.63 3.01
CA LEU A 201 -12.41 9.87 2.60
C LEU A 201 -11.45 10.87 1.94
N LEU A 202 -10.20 10.97 2.41
CA LEU A 202 -9.17 11.79 1.75
C LEU A 202 -8.85 11.28 0.34
N GLY A 203 -8.82 9.95 0.16
CA GLY A 203 -8.72 9.34 -1.17
C GLY A 203 -9.87 9.76 -2.09
N LEU A 204 -11.12 9.66 -1.61
CA LEU A 204 -12.30 10.11 -2.37
C LEU A 204 -12.27 11.61 -2.67
N HIS A 205 -11.81 12.43 -1.72
CA HIS A 205 -11.67 13.88 -1.90
C HIS A 205 -10.73 14.20 -3.06
N SER A 206 -9.56 13.55 -3.11
CA SER A 206 -8.61 13.74 -4.22
C SER A 206 -9.20 13.32 -5.57
N GLN A 207 -10.00 12.24 -5.59
CA GLN A 207 -10.60 11.70 -6.81
C GLN A 207 -11.73 12.57 -7.35
N PHE A 208 -12.58 13.11 -6.47
CA PHE A 208 -13.76 13.92 -6.81
C PHE A 208 -13.55 15.42 -6.55
N TYR A 209 -12.30 15.89 -6.51
CA TYR A 209 -11.97 17.28 -6.17
C TYR A 209 -12.68 18.31 -7.07
N SER A 210 -12.94 17.96 -8.33
CA SER A 210 -13.60 18.84 -9.30
C SER A 210 -15.14 18.88 -9.18
N ASP A 211 -15.76 17.95 -8.45
CA ASP A 211 -17.21 17.92 -8.22
C ASP A 211 -17.53 18.62 -6.90
N GLU A 212 -18.00 19.87 -6.98
CA GLU A 212 -18.32 20.72 -5.83
C GLU A 212 -19.28 20.05 -4.82
N THR A 213 -20.28 19.33 -5.32
CA THR A 213 -21.33 18.74 -4.47
C THR A 213 -20.76 17.56 -3.68
N ILE A 214 -20.12 16.62 -4.38
CA ILE A 214 -19.50 15.45 -3.76
C ILE A 214 -18.37 15.88 -2.82
N ARG A 215 -17.52 16.82 -3.25
CA ARG A 215 -16.42 17.36 -2.45
C ARG A 215 -16.92 17.93 -1.12
N SER A 216 -17.97 18.75 -1.14
CA SER A 216 -18.53 19.36 0.08
C SER A 216 -19.08 18.32 1.05
N GLU A 217 -19.72 17.25 0.55
CA GLU A 217 -20.20 16.14 1.39
C GLU A 217 -19.05 15.37 2.04
N ILE A 218 -17.97 15.11 1.29
CA ILE A 218 -16.76 14.46 1.81
C ILE A 218 -16.10 15.32 2.88
N GLU A 219 -15.90 16.61 2.63
CA GLU A 219 -15.29 17.55 3.59
C GLU A 219 -16.09 17.66 4.89
N SER A 220 -17.43 17.70 4.78
CA SER A 220 -18.33 17.69 5.93
C SER A 220 -18.18 16.40 6.74
N SER A 221 -18.11 15.25 6.06
CA SER A 221 -17.93 13.94 6.68
C SER A 221 -16.60 13.82 7.41
N ILE A 222 -15.50 14.31 6.82
CA ILE A 222 -14.18 14.35 7.46
C ILE A 222 -14.25 15.20 8.74
N LYS A 223 -14.79 16.43 8.67
CA LYS A 223 -14.93 17.31 9.83
C LYS A 223 -15.78 16.68 10.94
N ALA A 224 -16.85 15.98 10.59
CA ALA A 224 -17.69 15.28 11.55
C ALA A 224 -16.96 14.10 12.21
N GLY A 225 -16.22 13.31 11.44
CA GLY A 225 -15.42 12.18 11.95
C GLY A 225 -14.38 12.61 12.99
N TRP A 226 -13.68 13.72 12.74
CA TRP A 226 -12.67 14.25 13.67
C TRP A 226 -13.24 14.74 15.02
N LYS A 227 -14.52 15.11 15.10
CA LYS A 227 -15.13 15.53 16.39
C LYS A 227 -15.23 14.39 17.40
N GLY A 228 -15.23 13.14 16.94
CA GLY A 228 -15.30 11.95 17.80
C GLY A 228 -13.95 11.34 18.16
N VAL A 229 -12.84 11.85 17.60
CA VAL A 229 -11.49 11.34 17.85
C VAL A 229 -10.83 12.21 18.92
N PRO A 230 -10.42 11.66 20.08
CA PRO A 230 -9.66 12.40 21.08
C PRO A 230 -8.37 12.95 20.48
N ILE A 231 -8.11 14.24 20.67
CA ILE A 231 -6.83 14.86 20.33
C ILE A 231 -5.97 14.77 21.58
N GLU A 232 -5.06 13.80 21.62
CA GLU A 232 -3.95 13.78 22.58
C GLU A 232 -2.72 14.49 22.01
#